data_AF-A0A835B9L0-F1
#
_entry.id   AF-A0A835B9L0-F1
#
_cell.length_a   1.000
_cell.length_b   1.000
_cell.length_c   1.000
_cell.angle_alpha   90.00
_cell.angle_beta   90.00
_cell.angle_gamma   90.00
#
_symmetry.space_group_name_H-M   'P 1'
#
loop_
_entity.id
_entity.type
_entity.pdbx_description
1 polymer ?
#
loop_
_entity_poly.entity_id
_entity_poly.type
_entity_poly.pdbx_seq_one_letter_code
_entity_poly.pdbx_strand_id
1 'polypeptide(L)'
;MSASYSLGLWDLQHFMVVLRTDPARTQALVFDFQPVNPEDGGAALAVLSRSQIPAMVVSGVVRRRTLRRIPDRRCWFVGHCSDGDAVDAADRFSEHWPTGLVVGEHDCRDYTNGLVEVLTGEKRVLETLRSGSSTASAGRRRRGGSASLSFPSFSRPSFSWRTSSVALSVLCGY
;
A
#
# COMPACT_ATOMS: atom_id res chain seq x y z
N MET A 1 21.02 4.69 -13.25
CA MET A 1 20.29 4.13 -12.08
C MET A 1 20.20 5.26 -11.05
N SER A 2 18.99 5.68 -10.66
CA SER A 2 18.80 6.85 -9.79
C SER A 2 19.04 6.49 -8.32
N ALA A 3 19.96 7.21 -7.69
CA ALA A 3 20.46 7.02 -6.32
C ALA A 3 19.46 7.42 -5.21
N SER A 4 18.16 7.47 -5.49
CA SER A 4 17.14 7.97 -4.56
C SER A 4 16.52 6.89 -3.67
N TYR A 5 17.00 5.64 -3.72
CA TYR A 5 16.37 4.51 -3.01
C TYR A 5 17.03 4.14 -1.67
N SER A 6 17.94 4.96 -1.15
CA SER A 6 18.73 4.63 0.05
C SER A 6 18.78 5.73 1.13
N LEU A 7 17.79 6.63 1.16
CA LEU A 7 17.73 7.74 2.14
C LEU A 7 16.42 7.75 2.93
N GLY A 8 16.04 6.66 3.62
CA GLY A 8 14.86 6.67 4.53
C GLY A 8 13.50 7.07 3.92
N LEU A 9 13.43 7.29 2.59
CA LEU A 9 12.27 7.81 1.88
C LEU A 9 11.11 6.81 1.86
N TRP A 10 11.37 5.52 2.08
CA TRP A 10 10.32 4.50 2.19
C TRP A 10 9.38 4.81 3.36
N ASP A 11 9.96 5.22 4.48
CA ASP A 11 9.18 5.51 5.67
C ASP A 11 8.46 6.87 5.54
N LEU A 12 8.82 7.70 4.55
CA LEU A 12 8.15 8.94 4.16
C LEU A 12 7.10 8.76 3.04
N GLN A 13 7.03 7.58 2.42
CA GLN A 13 6.11 7.34 1.32
C GLN A 13 4.67 7.23 1.81
N HIS A 14 3.78 7.80 1.03
CA HIS A 14 2.35 7.67 1.22
C HIS A 14 1.84 6.42 0.51
N PHE A 15 1.14 5.54 1.22
CA PHE A 15 0.61 4.30 0.65
C PHE A 15 -0.91 4.33 0.64
N MET A 16 -1.48 3.80 -0.43
CA MET A 16 -2.92 3.74 -0.68
C MET A 16 -3.30 2.34 -1.13
N VAL A 17 -4.55 1.95 -0.88
CA VAL A 17 -5.11 0.69 -1.36
C VAL A 17 -6.00 0.96 -2.56
N VAL A 18 -5.78 0.23 -3.64
CA VAL A 18 -6.53 0.30 -4.89
C VAL A 18 -7.33 -0.99 -5.05
N LEU A 19 -8.64 -0.87 -5.02
CA LEU A 19 -9.59 -1.96 -5.19
C LEU A 19 -10.22 -1.87 -6.59
N ARG A 20 -10.01 -2.90 -7.42
CA ARG A 20 -10.68 -3.04 -8.72
C ARG A 20 -11.82 -4.02 -8.58
N THR A 21 -13.04 -3.50 -8.69
CA THR A 21 -14.28 -4.27 -8.51
C THR A 21 -14.72 -5.01 -9.76
N ASP A 22 -14.42 -4.47 -10.94
CA ASP A 22 -14.83 -5.04 -12.23
C ASP A 22 -13.62 -5.08 -13.20
N PRO A 23 -13.18 -6.28 -13.64
CA PRO A 23 -12.08 -6.40 -14.60
C PRO A 23 -12.43 -5.86 -16.00
N ALA A 24 -13.71 -5.72 -16.35
CA ALA A 24 -14.16 -5.12 -17.60
C ALA A 24 -14.13 -3.59 -17.56
N ARG A 25 -14.04 -2.99 -16.36
CA ARG A 25 -13.94 -1.53 -16.18
C ARG A 25 -12.50 -1.13 -15.88
N THR A 26 -12.11 0.04 -16.39
CA THR A 26 -10.81 0.64 -16.08
C THR A 26 -10.81 1.36 -14.72
N GLN A 27 -11.99 1.57 -14.15
CA GLN A 27 -12.17 2.28 -12.89
C GLN A 27 -11.73 1.43 -11.70
N ALA A 28 -11.20 2.08 -10.68
CA ALA A 28 -10.85 1.47 -9.41
C ALA A 28 -11.20 2.40 -8.26
N LEU A 29 -11.57 1.82 -7.13
CA LEU A 29 -11.72 2.55 -5.88
C LEU A 29 -10.36 2.66 -5.20
N VAL A 30 -10.10 3.80 -4.57
CA VAL A 30 -8.89 4.04 -3.81
C VAL A 30 -9.24 4.51 -2.43
N PHE A 31 -8.61 3.84 -1.46
CA PHE A 31 -8.72 4.10 -0.05
C PHE A 31 -7.38 4.65 0.45
N ASP A 32 -7.47 5.74 1.20
CA ASP A 32 -6.33 6.57 1.57
C ASP A 32 -6.56 7.13 2.98
N PHE A 33 -5.56 7.02 3.87
CA PHE A 33 -5.60 7.63 5.20
C PHE A 33 -4.55 8.75 5.28
N GLN A 34 -4.99 9.99 5.46
CA GLN A 34 -4.14 11.17 5.42
C GLN A 34 -4.56 12.20 6.48
N PRO A 35 -3.70 13.17 6.84
CA PRO A 35 -4.12 14.30 7.66
C PRO A 35 -5.32 15.03 7.02
N VAL A 36 -6.24 15.54 7.84
CA VAL A 36 -7.38 16.34 7.37
C VAL A 36 -6.90 17.51 6.50
N ASN A 37 -5.85 18.18 6.96
CA ASN A 37 -5.16 19.26 6.26
C ASN A 37 -3.69 18.89 6.05
N PRO A 38 -3.30 18.36 4.88
CA PRO A 38 -1.92 17.99 4.61
C PRO A 38 -0.99 19.20 4.45
N GLU A 39 -1.54 20.38 4.13
CA GLU A 39 -0.79 21.64 3.99
C GLU A 39 -0.60 22.37 5.33
N ASP A 40 -1.23 21.89 6.40
CA ASP A 40 -1.05 22.49 7.72
C ASP A 40 0.38 22.26 8.24
N GLY A 41 0.98 23.31 8.79
CA GLY A 41 2.34 23.28 9.31
C GLY A 41 2.53 22.22 10.40
N GLY A 42 1.50 21.93 11.18
CA GLY A 42 1.52 20.87 12.20
C GLY A 42 1.65 19.47 11.61
N ALA A 43 0.94 19.18 10.51
CA ALA A 43 1.06 17.91 9.80
C ALA A 43 2.46 17.74 9.17
N ALA A 44 2.98 18.81 8.54
CA ALA A 44 4.33 18.81 7.97
C ALA A 44 5.41 18.63 9.06
N LEU A 45 5.29 19.32 10.19
CA LEU A 45 6.23 19.23 11.30
C LEU A 45 6.18 17.84 11.97
N ALA A 46 5.01 17.21 12.09
CA ALA A 46 4.89 15.84 12.60
C ALA A 46 5.63 14.83 11.71
N VAL A 47 5.52 14.97 10.38
CA VAL A 47 6.22 14.11 9.41
C VAL A 47 7.73 14.34 9.40
N LEU A 48 8.19 15.58 9.58
CA LEU A 48 9.61 15.95 9.57
C LEU A 48 10.31 15.69 10.92
N SER A 49 9.61 15.87 12.04
CA SER A 49 10.21 15.84 13.38
C SER A 49 10.60 14.44 13.84
N ARG A 50 10.00 13.38 13.26
CA ARG A 50 10.32 11.92 13.27
C ARG A 50 10.99 11.24 14.47
N SER A 51 11.33 11.93 15.54
CA SER A 51 12.19 11.48 16.65
C SER A 51 12.36 12.49 17.80
N GLN A 52 11.89 13.75 17.73
CA GLN A 52 12.18 14.74 18.79
C GLN A 52 10.98 15.26 19.60
N ILE A 53 9.75 15.02 19.18
CA ILE A 53 8.55 15.51 19.88
C ILE A 53 7.61 14.32 20.09
N PRO A 54 7.05 14.10 21.30
CA PRO A 54 6.10 13.01 21.54
C PRO A 54 4.97 13.12 20.51
N ALA A 55 4.75 12.01 19.79
CA ALA A 55 3.70 11.75 18.80
C ALA A 55 2.63 12.85 18.77
N MET A 56 2.83 13.88 17.95
CA MET A 56 1.81 14.90 17.74
C MET A 56 0.65 14.23 17.02
N VAL A 57 -0.41 13.93 17.77
CA VAL A 57 -1.63 13.35 17.22
C VAL A 57 -2.29 14.41 16.34
N VAL A 58 -2.33 14.17 15.04
CA VAL A 58 -3.02 15.03 14.07
C VAL A 58 -4.36 14.39 13.76
N SER A 59 -5.39 15.21 13.48
CA SER A 59 -6.64 14.68 12.96
C SER A 59 -6.41 14.13 11.54
N GLY A 60 -6.60 12.82 11.39
CA GLY A 60 -6.57 12.10 10.13
C GLY A 60 -7.98 11.85 9.60
N VAL A 61 -8.04 11.53 8.30
CA VAL A 61 -9.28 11.20 7.60
C VAL A 61 -9.01 10.07 6.62
N VAL A 62 -9.90 9.08 6.61
CA VAL A 62 -9.94 8.07 5.56
C VAL A 62 -10.75 8.64 4.40
N ARG A 63 -10.16 8.70 3.21
CA ARG A 63 -10.81 9.14 1.98
C ARG A 63 -10.96 7.99 1.01
N ARG A 64 -12.18 7.87 0.47
CA ARG A 64 -12.47 7.01 -0.67
C ARG A 64 -12.61 7.84 -1.94
N ARG A 65 -11.95 7.44 -3.02
CA ARG A 65 -12.05 8.11 -4.33
C ARG A 65 -12.07 7.11 -5.48
N THR A 66 -12.65 7.51 -6.61
CA THR A 66 -12.65 6.71 -7.84
C THR A 66 -11.54 7.17 -8.77
N LEU A 67 -10.64 6.26 -9.12
CA LEU A 67 -9.70 6.46 -10.21
C LEU A 67 -10.31 6.02 -11.54
N ARG A 68 -10.04 6.79 -12.59
CA ARG A 68 -10.43 6.44 -13.97
C ARG A 68 -9.62 5.28 -14.53
N ARG A 69 -8.38 5.14 -14.04
CA ARG A 69 -7.40 4.14 -14.46
C ARG A 69 -6.42 3.87 -13.32
N ILE A 70 -6.02 2.61 -13.18
CA ILE A 70 -4.98 2.19 -12.24
C ILE A 70 -3.61 2.67 -12.73
N PRO A 71 -2.78 3.27 -11.87
CA PRO A 71 -1.45 3.71 -12.27
C PRO A 71 -0.53 2.56 -12.66
N ASP A 72 0.22 2.73 -13.76
CA ASP A 72 1.16 1.71 -14.26
C ASP A 72 2.51 1.73 -13.49
N ARG A 73 2.71 2.69 -12.58
CA ARG A 73 3.95 2.88 -11.82
C ARG A 73 3.64 2.95 -10.33
N ARG A 74 4.58 2.44 -9.52
CA ARG A 74 4.47 2.39 -8.05
C ARG A 74 3.19 1.72 -7.56
N CYS A 75 2.65 0.81 -8.36
CA CYS A 75 1.48 0.03 -8.05
C CYS A 75 1.87 -1.46 -8.07
N TRP A 76 1.54 -2.17 -6.99
CA TRP A 76 1.85 -3.57 -6.81
C TRP A 76 0.57 -4.35 -6.57
N PHE A 77 0.36 -5.39 -7.37
CA PHE A 77 -0.74 -6.33 -7.15
C PHE A 77 -0.47 -7.14 -5.89
N VAL A 78 -1.45 -7.20 -4.98
CA VAL A 78 -1.33 -7.90 -3.70
C VAL A 78 -2.06 -9.22 -3.71
N GLY A 79 -3.25 -9.25 -4.31
CA GLY A 79 -4.04 -10.47 -4.32
C GLY A 79 -5.47 -10.25 -4.78
N HIS A 80 -6.25 -11.31 -4.63
CA HIS A 80 -7.69 -11.30 -4.86
C HIS A 80 -8.42 -11.19 -3.53
N CYS A 81 -9.58 -10.53 -3.55
CA CYS A 81 -10.40 -10.42 -2.35
C CYS A 81 -11.07 -11.75 -2.02
N SER A 82 -11.10 -12.10 -0.74
CA SER A 82 -11.60 -13.38 -0.24
C SER A 82 -13.13 -13.46 -0.24
N ASP A 83 -13.81 -12.31 -0.15
CA ASP A 83 -15.27 -12.19 0.06
C ASP A 83 -16.02 -11.57 -1.13
N GLY A 84 -17.32 -11.92 -1.21
CA GLY A 84 -18.24 -11.51 -2.28
C GLY A 84 -18.61 -10.02 -2.30
N ASP A 85 -18.29 -9.26 -1.25
CA ASP A 85 -18.46 -7.80 -1.21
C ASP A 85 -17.24 -7.11 -0.60
N ALA A 86 -16.14 -7.10 -1.36
CA ALA A 86 -14.91 -6.42 -0.98
C ALA A 86 -15.07 -4.90 -0.80
N VAL A 87 -16.10 -4.30 -1.39
CA VAL A 87 -16.35 -2.86 -1.27
C VAL A 87 -16.97 -2.56 0.09
N ASP A 88 -18.02 -3.30 0.47
CA ASP A 88 -18.65 -3.17 1.78
C ASP A 88 -17.67 -3.46 2.92
N ALA A 89 -16.85 -4.50 2.78
CA ALA A 89 -15.79 -4.80 3.75
C ALA A 89 -14.78 -3.66 3.90
N ALA A 90 -14.39 -3.01 2.78
CA ALA A 90 -13.47 -1.88 2.80
C ALA A 90 -14.11 -0.62 3.39
N ASP A 91 -15.38 -0.35 3.07
CA ASP A 91 -16.13 0.79 3.59
C ASP A 91 -16.32 0.63 5.11
N ARG A 92 -16.79 -0.53 5.58
CA ARG A 92 -16.96 -0.83 7.01
C ARG A 92 -15.65 -0.72 7.79
N PHE A 93 -14.55 -1.24 7.26
CA PHE A 93 -13.23 -1.08 7.89
C PHE A 93 -12.85 0.41 7.99
N SER A 94 -13.09 1.17 6.92
CA SER A 94 -12.75 2.59 6.85
C SER A 94 -13.57 3.45 7.81
N GLU A 95 -14.84 3.12 8.01
CA GLU A 95 -15.73 3.82 8.95
C GLU A 95 -15.31 3.64 10.41
N HIS A 96 -14.76 2.47 10.75
CA HIS A 96 -14.32 2.14 12.12
C HIS A 96 -12.85 2.48 12.38
N TRP A 97 -12.12 2.95 11.36
CA TRP A 97 -10.71 3.28 11.50
C TRP A 97 -10.52 4.51 12.41
N PRO A 98 -9.69 4.44 13.47
CA PRO A 98 -9.44 5.58 14.34
C PRO A 98 -8.92 6.79 13.54
N THR A 99 -9.36 8.00 13.87
CA THR A 99 -8.92 9.21 13.14
C THR A 99 -7.70 9.88 13.76
N GLY A 100 -7.21 9.40 14.90
CA GLY A 100 -5.97 9.90 15.51
C GLY A 100 -4.77 9.46 14.67
N LEU A 101 -4.25 10.35 13.82
CA LEU A 101 -3.09 10.07 12.99
C LEU A 101 -1.82 10.31 13.78
N VAL A 102 -0.96 9.28 13.85
CA VAL A 102 0.35 9.34 14.47
C VAL A 102 1.37 8.79 13.49
N VAL A 103 2.26 9.67 13.01
CA VAL A 103 3.30 9.26 12.04
C VAL A 103 4.22 8.22 12.67
N GLY A 104 4.29 7.04 12.06
CA GLY A 104 5.10 5.91 12.50
C GLY A 104 4.40 4.89 13.40
N GLU A 105 3.21 5.20 13.93
CA GLU A 105 2.46 4.30 14.84
C GLU A 105 1.02 4.03 14.38
N HIS A 106 0.37 5.03 13.81
CA HIS A 106 -1.00 4.94 13.30
C HIS A 106 -1.14 5.88 12.10
N ASP A 107 -0.56 5.47 10.98
CA ASP A 107 -0.52 6.27 9.74
C ASP A 107 -1.02 5.49 8.50
N CYS A 108 -0.80 6.05 7.31
CA CYS A 108 -1.25 5.45 6.06
C CYS A 108 -0.70 4.03 5.83
N ARG A 109 0.46 3.70 6.43
CA ARG A 109 1.08 2.37 6.32
C ARG A 109 0.29 1.33 7.12
N ASP A 110 -0.10 1.68 8.34
CA ASP A 110 -0.90 0.83 9.21
C ASP A 110 -2.30 0.62 8.62
N TYR A 111 -2.90 1.69 8.12
CA TYR A 111 -4.19 1.61 7.40
C TYR A 111 -4.09 0.68 6.19
N THR A 112 -3.04 0.83 5.37
CA THR A 112 -2.82 0.00 4.18
C THR A 112 -2.66 -1.47 4.55
N ASN A 113 -1.84 -1.79 5.56
CA ASN A 113 -1.65 -3.17 6.02
C ASN A 113 -2.97 -3.77 6.56
N GLY A 114 -3.69 -3.02 7.41
CA GLY A 114 -4.94 -3.49 8.01
C GLY A 114 -6.04 -3.74 6.98
N LEU A 115 -6.21 -2.81 6.02
CA LEU A 115 -7.20 -2.97 4.97
C LEU A 115 -6.88 -4.14 4.04
N VAL A 116 -5.61 -4.32 3.68
CA VAL A 116 -5.16 -5.47 2.89
C VAL A 116 -5.39 -6.79 3.63
N GLU A 117 -5.09 -6.82 4.93
CA GLU A 117 -5.30 -8.01 5.77
C GLU A 117 -6.79 -8.39 5.83
N VAL A 118 -7.69 -7.42 6.01
CA VAL A 118 -9.15 -7.68 6.01
C VAL A 118 -9.64 -8.21 4.66
N LEU A 119 -9.13 -7.65 3.56
CA LEU A 119 -9.64 -7.99 2.22
C LEU A 119 -9.03 -9.27 1.62
N THR A 120 -7.80 -9.62 1.98
CA THR A 120 -7.04 -10.71 1.34
C THR A 120 -6.48 -11.74 2.33
N GLY A 121 -6.46 -11.43 3.62
CA GLY A 121 -5.77 -12.23 4.65
C GLY A 121 -4.25 -12.03 4.69
N GLU A 122 -3.66 -11.28 3.77
CA GLU A 122 -2.22 -11.03 3.70
C GLU A 122 -1.78 -10.03 4.77
N LYS A 123 -0.79 -10.42 5.58
CA LYS A 123 -0.26 -9.58 6.67
C LYS A 123 1.06 -8.93 6.30
N ARG A 124 1.33 -7.75 6.86
CA ARG A 124 2.62 -7.03 6.73
C ARG A 124 3.05 -6.83 5.26
N VAL A 125 2.09 -6.59 4.37
CA VAL A 125 2.33 -6.48 2.92
C VAL A 125 3.36 -5.42 2.56
N LEU A 126 3.39 -4.28 3.27
CA LEU A 126 4.39 -3.25 3.02
C LEU A 126 5.83 -3.71 3.31
N GLU A 127 6.03 -4.58 4.30
CA GLU A 127 7.35 -5.17 4.58
C GLU A 127 7.74 -6.20 3.51
N THR A 128 6.77 -6.99 3.04
CA THR A 128 6.97 -7.92 1.93
C THR A 128 7.31 -7.18 0.64
N LEU A 129 6.66 -6.06 0.35
CA LEU A 129 6.98 -5.19 -0.78
C LEU A 129 8.36 -4.55 -0.65
N ARG A 130 8.73 -4.11 0.57
CA ARG A 130 10.07 -3.60 0.89
C ARG A 130 11.14 -4.67 0.67
N SER A 131 10.90 -5.91 1.09
CA SER A 131 11.86 -7.03 1.02
C SER A 131 11.95 -7.65 -0.38
N GLY A 132 10.82 -7.72 -1.10
CA GLY A 132 10.77 -8.15 -2.51
C GLY A 132 11.48 -7.17 -3.44
N SER A 133 11.55 -5.89 -3.08
CA SER A 133 12.38 -4.92 -3.80
C SER A 133 13.89 -5.16 -3.63
N SER A 134 14.31 -5.85 -2.56
CA SER A 134 15.72 -6.14 -2.23
C SER A 134 16.29 -7.35 -2.99
N THR A 135 15.44 -8.22 -3.55
CA THR A 135 15.88 -9.44 -4.26
C THR A 135 16.01 -9.27 -5.79
N ALA A 136 15.72 -8.09 -6.35
CA ALA A 136 15.90 -7.82 -7.78
C ALA A 136 17.33 -7.40 -8.18
N SER A 137 18.33 -7.45 -7.29
CA SER A 137 19.71 -6.98 -7.57
C SER A 137 20.82 -8.01 -7.29
N ALA A 138 20.50 -9.30 -7.16
CA ALA A 138 21.51 -10.36 -7.10
C ALA A 138 21.31 -11.45 -8.18
N GLY A 139 21.13 -11.02 -9.43
CA GLY A 139 21.28 -11.89 -10.60
C GLY A 139 22.76 -12.19 -10.91
N ARG A 140 23.54 -12.66 -9.93
CA ARG A 140 24.84 -13.27 -10.19
C ARG A 140 24.59 -14.71 -10.59
N ARG A 141 24.80 -15.01 -11.88
CA ARG A 141 24.99 -16.35 -12.44
C ARG A 141 25.59 -17.31 -11.39
N ARG A 142 24.88 -18.38 -11.04
CA ARG A 142 25.48 -19.71 -10.90
C ARG A 142 24.42 -20.83 -10.82
N ARG A 143 24.75 -21.89 -11.56
CA ARG A 143 24.07 -23.17 -11.70
C ARG A 143 23.81 -23.85 -10.35
N GLY A 144 22.67 -24.55 -10.29
CA GLY A 144 22.55 -25.85 -9.64
C GLY A 144 21.84 -25.87 -8.29
N GLY A 145 20.82 -26.74 -8.18
CA GLY A 145 20.44 -27.36 -6.89
C GLY A 145 19.10 -26.93 -6.31
N SER A 146 18.09 -27.74 -6.63
CA SER A 146 16.80 -27.97 -5.94
C SER A 146 16.67 -27.50 -4.48
N ALA A 147 15.73 -26.59 -4.22
CA ALA A 147 14.81 -26.59 -3.07
C ALA A 147 13.77 -25.48 -3.27
N SER A 148 12.57 -25.85 -3.72
CA SER A 148 11.45 -24.96 -3.98
C SER A 148 10.76 -24.53 -2.67
N LEU A 149 11.06 -23.31 -2.22
CA LEU A 149 10.17 -22.53 -1.36
C LEU A 149 9.55 -21.43 -2.22
N SER A 150 8.27 -21.59 -2.54
CA SER A 150 7.50 -20.65 -3.35
C SER A 150 7.20 -19.39 -2.53
N PHE A 151 8.00 -18.35 -2.70
CA PHE A 151 7.64 -17.00 -2.25
C PHE A 151 6.75 -16.33 -3.30
N PRO A 152 5.71 -15.57 -2.91
CA PRO A 152 4.90 -14.83 -3.88
C PRO A 152 5.78 -13.77 -4.56
N SER A 153 6.08 -14.01 -5.84
CA SER A 153 6.82 -13.08 -6.68
C SER A 153 5.91 -11.89 -7.02
N PHE A 154 6.03 -10.81 -6.24
CA PHE A 154 5.41 -9.52 -6.55
C PHE A 154 5.99 -8.98 -7.86
N SER A 155 5.32 -9.32 -8.95
CA SER A 155 5.75 -8.96 -10.30
C SER A 155 5.53 -7.46 -10.53
N ARG A 156 6.55 -6.78 -11.07
CA ARG A 156 6.36 -5.48 -11.74
C ARG A 156 5.26 -5.63 -12.80
N PRO A 157 4.45 -4.59 -13.07
CA PRO A 157 3.24 -4.72 -13.86
C PRO A 157 3.61 -5.01 -15.31
N SER A 158 3.64 -6.28 -15.68
CA SER A 158 3.69 -6.69 -17.09
C SER A 158 2.83 -7.91 -17.38
N PHE A 159 2.36 -8.66 -16.39
CA PHE A 159 1.52 -9.83 -16.64
C PHE A 159 0.52 -10.03 -15.50
N SER A 160 -0.74 -10.38 -15.85
CA SER A 160 -1.79 -10.86 -14.94
C SER A 160 -2.84 -9.88 -14.36
N TRP A 161 -3.31 -8.88 -15.13
CA TRP A 161 -4.52 -8.12 -14.75
C TRP A 161 -5.82 -8.70 -15.35
N ARG A 162 -5.73 -9.81 -16.08
CA ARG A 162 -6.76 -10.33 -17.00
C ARG A 162 -7.49 -11.56 -16.44
N THR A 163 -7.80 -11.56 -15.15
CA THR A 163 -8.61 -12.60 -14.52
C THR A 163 -9.88 -12.00 -13.92
N SER A 164 -10.96 -12.79 -13.93
CA SER A 164 -12.37 -12.40 -13.79
C SER A 164 -12.81 -11.99 -12.37
N SER A 165 -11.90 -11.49 -11.52
CA SER A 165 -12.15 -11.32 -10.08
C SER A 165 -11.80 -9.93 -9.56
N VAL A 166 -12.39 -9.57 -8.41
CA VAL A 166 -12.02 -8.38 -7.64
C VAL A 166 -10.55 -8.49 -7.26
N ALA A 167 -9.79 -7.43 -7.56
CA ALA A 167 -8.34 -7.39 -7.40
C ALA A 167 -7.91 -6.23 -6.51
N LEU A 168 -6.93 -6.51 -5.63
CA LEU A 168 -6.37 -5.53 -4.71
C LEU A 168 -4.93 -5.20 -5.11
N SER A 169 -4.59 -3.92 -5.04
CA SER A 169 -3.24 -3.42 -5.27
C SER A 169 -2.86 -2.34 -4.27
N VAL A 170 -1.57 -2.21 -3.99
CA VAL A 170 -1.03 -1.12 -3.17
C VAL A 170 -0.36 -0.11 -4.09
N LEU A 171 -0.68 1.17 -3.91
CA LEU A 171 -0.12 2.29 -4.67
C LEU A 171 0.71 3.18 -3.72
N CYS A 172 1.95 3.46 -4.10
CA CYS A 172 2.77 4.45 -3.42
C CYS A 172 2.64 5.83 -4.12
N GLY A 173 2.07 6.78 -3.39
CA GLY A 173 2.02 8.20 -3.72
C GLY A 173 3.36 8.92 -3.49
N TYR A 174 3.45 10.15 -4.00
CA TYR A 174 4.54 11.08 -3.70
C TYR A 174 4.13 12.00 -2.56
#